data_AF-A0A656VG91-F1
#
_entry.id   AF-A0A656VG91-F1
#
_cell.length_a   1.000
_cell.length_b   1.000
_cell.length_c   1.000
_cell.angle_alpha   90.00
_cell.angle_beta   90.00
_cell.angle_gamma   90.00
#
_symmetry.space_group_name_H-M   'P 1'
#
loop_
_entity.id
_entity.type
_entity.pdbx_description
1 polymer ?
#
loop_
_entity_poly.entity_id
_entity_poly.type
_entity_poly.pdbx_seq_one_letter_code
_entity_poly.pdbx_strand_id
1 'polypeptide(L)' 'MIRSFKHKGLKKFFETGSSAGIDAQQAEKIALRLSVLDLAKVIDDVDLPVFSCTR' A
#
# COMPACT_ATOMS: atom_id res chain seq x y z
N MET A 1 9.96 2.60 2.44
CA MET A 1 10.69 1.36 2.08
C MET A 1 10.00 0.12 2.65
N ILE A 2 9.34 -0.67 1.81
CA ILE A 2 8.58 -1.84 2.25
C ILE A 2 9.51 -3.05 2.38
N ARG A 3 9.61 -3.63 3.58
CA ARG A 3 10.49 -4.79 3.84
C ARG A 3 9.85 -6.14 3.52
N SER A 4 8.56 -6.29 3.81
CA SER A 4 7.88 -7.59 3.73
C SER A 4 6.40 -7.43 3.42
N PHE A 5 5.87 -8.39 2.64
CA PHE A 5 4.44 -8.49 2.33
C PHE A 5 3.85 -9.73 2.98
N LYS A 6 2.81 -9.56 3.81
CA LYS A 6 2.04 -10.68 4.37
C LYS A 6 1.10 -11.30 3.31
N HIS A 7 0.54 -10.47 2.42
CA HIS A 7 -0.41 -10.91 1.40
C HIS A 7 0.31 -11.20 0.07
N LYS A 8 0.21 -12.45 -0.42
CA LYS A 8 0.87 -12.88 -1.67
C LYS A 8 0.38 -12.10 -2.90
N GLY A 9 -0.90 -11.71 -2.93
CA GLY A 9 -1.47 -10.90 -4.02
C GLY A 9 -0.92 -9.48 -4.06
N LEU A 10 -0.70 -8.85 -2.90
CA LEU A 10 -0.13 -7.49 -2.84
C LEU A 10 1.34 -7.49 -3.26
N LYS A 11 2.07 -8.54 -2.89
CA LYS A 11 3.47 -8.72 -3.32
C LYS A 11 3.57 -8.79 -4.85
N LYS A 12 2.76 -9.64 -5.49
CA LYS A 12 2.72 -9.77 -6.96
C LYS A 12 2.27 -8.49 -7.65
N PHE A 13 1.31 -7.78 -7.06
CA PHE A 13 0.89 -6.49 -7.58
C PHE A 13 2.00 -5.45 -7.53
N PHE A 14 2.76 -5.39 -6.43
CA PHE A 14 3.89 -4.48 -6.29
C PHE A 14 5.08 -4.83 -7.21
N GLU A 15 5.43 -6.12 -7.31
CA GLU A 15 6.59 -6.58 -8.11
C GLU A 15 6.32 -6.61 -9.61
N THR A 16 5.09 -6.96 -10.02
CA THR A 16 4.76 -7.29 -11.42
C THR A 16 3.65 -6.41 -12.00
N GLY A 17 3.00 -5.56 -11.20
CA GLY A 17 1.81 -4.80 -11.61
C GLY A 17 0.56 -5.68 -11.82
N SER A 18 0.62 -6.97 -11.45
CA SER A 18 -0.46 -7.92 -11.72
C SER A 18 -1.55 -7.81 -10.67
N SER A 19 -2.78 -7.47 -11.09
CA SER A 19 -3.97 -7.43 -10.24
C SER A 19 -4.54 -8.83 -9.92
N ALA A 20 -3.86 -9.90 -10.35
CA ALA A 20 -4.28 -11.28 -10.08
C ALA A 20 -4.21 -11.59 -8.57
N GLY A 21 -5.37 -11.53 -7.90
CA GLY A 21 -5.52 -11.82 -6.47
C GLY A 21 -5.75 -10.58 -5.59
N ILE A 22 -6.06 -9.43 -6.19
CA ILE A 22 -6.61 -8.26 -5.51
C ILE A 22 -7.82 -7.73 -6.26
N ASP A 23 -8.64 -6.93 -5.58
CA ASP A 23 -9.77 -6.29 -6.21
C ASP A 23 -9.29 -5.17 -7.17
N ALA A 24 -9.70 -5.25 -8.43
CA ALA A 24 -9.28 -4.32 -9.47
C ALA A 24 -9.76 -2.87 -9.20
N GLN A 25 -10.91 -2.69 -8.53
CA GLN A 25 -11.39 -1.35 -8.17
C GLN A 25 -10.55 -0.74 -7.04
N GLN A 26 -9.92 -1.57 -6.22
CA GLN A 26 -9.01 -1.11 -5.16
C GLN A 26 -7.55 -1.05 -5.58
N ALA A 27 -7.17 -1.64 -6.73
CA ALA A 27 -5.80 -1.70 -7.21
C ALA A 27 -5.14 -0.32 -7.28
N GLU A 28 -5.86 0.70 -7.77
CA GLU A 28 -5.37 2.07 -7.89
C GLU A 28 -5.10 2.71 -6.51
N LYS A 29 -6.02 2.52 -5.55
CA LYS A 29 -5.87 3.00 -4.17
C LYS A 29 -4.71 2.29 -3.45
N ILE A 30 -4.56 1.00 -3.69
CA ILE A 30 -3.49 0.17 -3.16
C ILE A 30 -2.16 0.66 -3.71
N ALA A 31 -2.05 0.88 -5.03
CA ALA A 31 -0.84 1.40 -5.66
C ALA A 31 -0.42 2.74 -5.06
N LEU A 32 -1.36 3.69 -4.92
CA LEU A 32 -1.08 4.99 -4.30
C LEU A 32 -0.53 4.85 -2.88
N ARG A 33 -1.17 4.04 -2.03
CA ARG A 33 -0.71 3.81 -0.65
C ARG A 33 0.66 3.14 -0.59
N LEU A 34 0.90 2.19 -1.49
CA LEU A 34 2.19 1.51 -1.60
C LEU A 34 3.30 2.46 -2.03
N SER A 35 3.05 3.35 -2.99
CA SER A 35 3.99 4.38 -3.39
C SER A 35 4.30 5.35 -2.25
N VAL A 36 3.28 5.77 -1.48
CA VAL A 36 3.48 6.62 -0.30
C VAL A 36 4.32 5.89 0.76
N LEU A 37 4.03 4.62 1.05
CA LEU A 37 4.80 3.80 1.99
C LEU A 37 6.24 3.52 1.52
N ASP A 38 6.45 3.42 0.21
CA ASP A 38 7.79 3.22 -0.34
C ASP A 38 8.62 4.50 -0.25
N LEU A 39 8.04 5.64 -0.59
CA LEU A 39 8.63 6.97 -0.51
C LEU A 39 8.79 7.49 0.92
N ALA A 40 7.95 7.05 1.86
CA ALA A 40 8.02 7.42 3.26
C ALA A 40 9.38 7.02 3.86
N LYS A 41 10.17 8.04 4.22
CA LYS A 41 11.46 7.90 4.91
C LYS A 41 11.30 7.88 6.43
N VAL A 42 10.19 8.42 6.93
CA VAL A 42 9.87 8.53 8.37
C VAL A 42 8.40 8.14 8.55
N ILE A 43 8.05 7.56 9.71
CA ILE A 43 6.69 7.09 10.01
C ILE A 43 5.66 8.24 10.01
N ASP A 44 6.08 9.45 10.37
CA ASP A 44 5.25 10.67 10.34
C ASP A 44 4.66 11.01 8.95
N ASP A 45 5.31 10.62 7.83
CA ASP A 45 4.76 10.82 6.48
C ASP A 45 3.52 9.94 6.22
N VAL A 46 3.37 8.86 6.98
CA VAL A 46 2.23 7.94 6.89
C VAL A 46 1.11 8.36 7.86
N ASP A 47 1.42 9.20 8.85
CA ASP A 47 0.50 9.71 9.87
C ASP A 47 -0.28 10.95 9.37
N LEU A 48 -0.78 10.88 8.13
CA LEU A 48 -1.73 11.88 7.65
C LEU A 48 -3.11 11.60 8.28
N PRO A 49 -3.74 12.58 8.97
CA PRO A 49 -4.96 12.41 9.77
C PRO A 49 -6.24 12.19 8.95
N VAL A 50 -6.14 11.74 7.70
CA VAL A 50 -7.26 11.21 6.91
C VAL A 50 -7.63 9.78 7.37
N PHE A 51 -6.75 9.10 8.09
CA PHE A 51 -7.04 7.80 8.72
C PHE A 51 -7.37 7.94 10.21
N SER A 52 -8.05 9.01 10.61
CA SER A 52 -8.53 9.16 11.98
C SER A 52 -9.51 8.03 12.31
N CYS A 53 -8.98 6.96 12.90
CA CYS A 53 -9.76 6.01 13.67
C CYS A 53 -10.12 6.71 14.97
N THR A 54 -11.20 7.48 14.95
CA THR A 54 -11.87 7.89 16.19
C THR A 54 -12.48 6.64 16.82
N ARG A 55 -11.78 6.20 17.88
CA ARG A 55 -12.17 5.41 19.06
C ARG A 55 -13.45 4.59 19.01
#